data_AF-A0A386WPX5-F1
#
_entry.id   AF-A0A386WPX5-F1
#
_cell.length_a   1.000
_cell.length_b   1.000
_cell.length_c   1.000
_cell.angle_alpha   90.00
_cell.angle_beta   90.00
_cell.angle_gamma   90.00
#
_symmetry.space_group_name_H-M   'P 1'
#
loop_
_entity.id
_entity.type
_entity.pdbx_description
1 polymer ?
#
loop_
_entity_poly.entity_id
_entity_poly.type
_entity_poly.pdbx_seq_one_letter_code
_entity_poly.pdbx_strand_id
1 'polypeptide(L)' 'MTSRLERAAHAYHQAKEALDKARPELADAIVDAARAGTKHTDIARVSGYTREQVRRICRAAGLEAE' A
#
# COMPACT_ATOMS: atom_id res chain seq x y z
N MET A 1 29.69 14.37 -17.17
CA MET A 1 28.28 14.72 -17.45
C MET A 1 27.47 13.44 -17.33
N THR A 2 26.56 13.34 -16.36
CA THR A 2 25.62 12.22 -16.29
C THR A 2 24.67 12.27 -17.48
N SER A 3 24.50 11.15 -18.16
CA SER A 3 23.57 10.98 -19.27
C SER A 3 22.12 11.20 -18.83
N ARG A 4 21.24 11.49 -19.79
CA ARG A 4 19.78 11.53 -19.52
C ARG A 4 19.27 10.20 -18.97
N LEU A 5 19.83 9.07 -19.43
CA LEU A 5 19.48 7.73 -18.97
C LEU A 5 19.82 7.53 -17.49
N GLU A 6 21.03 7.88 -17.06
CA GLU A 6 21.44 7.74 -15.66
C GLU A 6 20.57 8.57 -14.72
N ARG A 7 20.22 9.80 -15.10
CA ARG A 7 19.31 10.64 -14.30
C ARG A 7 17.90 10.03 -14.21
N ALA A 8 17.37 9.53 -15.33
CA ALA A 8 16.04 8.92 -15.35
C ALA A 8 16.01 7.61 -14.55
N ALA A 9 17.04 6.77 -14.66
CA ALA A 9 17.19 5.56 -13.88
C ALA A 9 17.26 5.87 -12.38
N HIS A 10 18.06 6.87 -11.99
CA HIS A 10 18.16 7.27 -10.59
C HIS A 10 16.82 7.74 -10.01
N ALA A 11 16.10 8.60 -10.73
CA ALA A 11 14.78 9.06 -10.31
C ALA A 11 13.76 7.90 -10.18
N TYR A 12 13.80 6.95 -11.12
CA TYR A 12 12.97 5.75 -11.05
C TYR A 12 13.28 4.90 -9.81
N HIS A 13 14.57 4.66 -9.53
CA HIS A 13 14.98 3.88 -8.36
C HIS A 13 14.56 4.55 -7.05
N GLN A 14 14.73 5.87 -6.92
CA GLN A 14 14.26 6.61 -5.74
C GLN A 14 12.74 6.50 -5.56
N ALA A 15 11.96 6.67 -6.64
CA ALA A 15 10.51 6.55 -6.57
C ALA A 15 10.07 5.12 -6.21
N LYS A 16 10.77 4.10 -6.74
CA LYS A 16 10.54 2.71 -6.40
C LYS A 16 10.85 2.42 -4.93
N GLU A 17 11.98 2.89 -4.42
CA GLU A 17 12.36 2.74 -3.00
C GLU A 17 11.34 3.42 -2.07
N ALA A 18 10.86 4.61 -2.43
CA ALA A 18 9.82 5.30 -1.68
C ALA A 18 8.51 4.50 -1.68
N LEU A 19 8.11 3.95 -2.83
CA LEU A 19 6.92 3.10 -2.94
C LEU A 19 7.06 1.82 -2.13
N ASP A 20 8.22 1.17 -2.18
CA ASP A 20 8.47 -0.08 -1.46
C ASP A 20 8.46 0.14 0.06
N LYS A 21 8.82 1.33 0.54
CA LYS A 21 8.67 1.75 1.96
C LYS A 21 7.23 2.10 2.33
N ALA A 22 6.50 2.80 1.45
CA ALA A 22 5.13 3.24 1.75
C ALA A 22 4.11 2.09 1.74
N ARG A 23 4.36 1.02 0.96
CA ARG A 23 3.47 -0.14 0.87
C ARG A 23 3.22 -0.87 2.20
N PRO A 24 4.24 -1.28 2.98
CA PRO A 24 4.01 -1.93 4.27
C PRO A 24 3.32 -0.99 5.26
N GLU A 25 3.71 0.29 5.32
CA GLU A 25 3.07 1.28 6.20
C GLU A 25 1.58 1.45 5.88
N LEU A 26 1.23 1.51 4.60
CA LEU A 26 -0.18 1.56 4.18
C LEU A 26 -0.92 0.26 4.53
N ALA A 27 -0.29 -0.90 4.39
CA ALA A 27 -0.90 -2.18 4.75
C ALA A 27 -1.20 -2.25 6.26
N ASP A 28 -0.27 -1.81 7.11
CA ASP A 28 -0.46 -1.74 8.56
C ASP A 28 -1.62 -0.78 8.91
N ALA A 29 -1.64 0.41 8.31
CA ALA A 29 -2.73 1.38 8.52
C ALA A 29 -4.11 0.84 8.06
N ILE A 30 -4.14 0.04 6.97
CA ILE A 30 -5.36 -0.65 6.51
C ILE A 30 -5.84 -1.65 7.58
N VAL A 31 -4.93 -2.46 8.12
CA VAL A 31 -5.24 -3.46 9.15
C VAL A 31 -5.75 -2.78 10.43
N ASP A 32 -5.11 -1.70 10.86
CA ASP A 32 -5.52 -0.96 12.05
C ASP A 32 -6.90 -0.31 11.88
N ALA A 33 -7.16 0.29 10.71
CA ALA A 33 -8.48 0.86 10.40
C ALA A 33 -9.57 -0.22 10.38
N ALA A 34 -9.28 -1.40 9.83
CA ALA A 34 -10.22 -2.53 9.81
C ALA A 34 -10.46 -3.08 11.23
N ARG A 35 -9.42 -3.22 12.06
CA ARG A 35 -9.54 -3.58 13.49
C ARG A 35 -10.39 -2.61 14.28
N ALA A 36 -10.30 -1.32 13.96
CA ALA A 36 -11.13 -0.28 14.56
C ALA A 36 -12.59 -0.29 14.08
N GLY A 37 -12.98 -1.21 13.18
CA GLY A 37 -14.34 -1.34 12.66
C GLY A 37 -14.65 -0.51 11.42
N THR A 38 -13.63 0.10 10.79
CA THR A 38 -13.83 0.84 9.53
C THR A 38 -14.17 -0.14 8.41
N LYS A 39 -15.19 0.18 7.61
CA LYS A 39 -15.62 -0.68 6.51
C LYS A 39 -14.55 -0.74 5.41
N HIS A 40 -14.33 -1.92 4.84
CA HIS A 40 -13.38 -2.12 3.73
C HIS A 40 -13.64 -1.20 2.53
N THR A 41 -14.90 -0.80 2.30
CA THR A 41 -15.26 0.16 1.24
C THR A 41 -14.69 1.55 1.48
N ASP A 42 -14.72 2.01 2.74
CA ASP A 42 -14.23 3.33 3.11
C ASP A 42 -12.69 3.35 3.12
N ILE A 43 -12.08 2.26 3.60
CA ILE A 43 -10.62 2.05 3.54
C ILE A 43 -10.13 2.06 2.09
N ALA A 44 -10.81 1.34 1.19
CA ALA A 44 -10.48 1.33 -0.24
C ALA A 44 -10.54 2.73 -0.86
N ARG A 45 -11.57 3.52 -0.52
CA ARG A 45 -11.73 4.89 -1.02
C ARG A 45 -10.58 5.81 -0.59
N VAL A 46 -10.07 5.67 0.63
CA VAL A 46 -9.00 6.55 1.17
C VAL A 46 -7.61 6.08 0.72
N SER A 47 -7.35 4.78 0.74
CA SER A 47 -6.05 4.19 0.40
C SER A 47 -5.73 4.20 -1.10
N GLY A 48 -6.74 4.33 -1.96
CA GLY A 48 -6.61 4.15 -3.41
C GLY A 48 -6.47 2.69 -3.83
N TYR A 49 -6.57 1.74 -2.90
CA TYR A 49 -6.61 0.32 -3.20
C TYR A 49 -8.03 -0.11 -3.56
N THR A 50 -8.13 -1.16 -4.35
CA THR A 50 -9.40 -1.84 -4.58
C THR A 50 -9.88 -2.50 -3.28
N ARG A 51 -11.20 -2.66 -3.14
CA ARG A 51 -11.79 -3.38 -2.00
C ARG A 51 -11.25 -4.81 -1.85
N GLU A 52 -10.95 -5.47 -2.95
CA GLU A 52 -10.36 -6.83 -2.95
C GLU A 52 -8.92 -6.82 -2.42
N GLN A 53 -8.12 -5.82 -2.75
CA GLN A 53 -6.77 -5.69 -2.18
C GLN A 53 -6.83 -5.46 -0.67
N VAL A 54 -7.73 -4.58 -0.20
CA VAL A 54 -7.97 -4.36 1.23
C VAL A 54 -8.39 -5.67 1.91
N ARG A 55 -9.32 -6.41 1.31
CA ARG A 55 -9.78 -7.70 1.82
C ARG A 55 -8.63 -8.71 1.97
N ARG A 56 -7.77 -8.84 0.96
CA ARG A 56 -6.61 -9.74 1.01
C ARG A 56 -5.63 -9.37 2.11
N ILE A 57 -5.37 -8.08 2.32
CA ILE A 57 -4.51 -7.59 3.40
C ILE A 57 -5.12 -7.94 4.76
N CYS A 58 -6.41 -7.65 4.97
CA CYS A 58 -7.12 -7.98 6.21
C CYS A 58 -7.14 -9.49 6.48
N ARG A 59 -7.35 -10.32 5.46
CA ARG A 59 -7.31 -11.79 5.58
C ARG A 59 -5.91 -12.29 5.95
N ALA A 60 -4.88 -11.78 5.29
CA ALA A 60 -3.49 -12.12 5.63
C ALA A 60 -3.13 -11.72 7.08
N ALA A 61 -3.78 -10.68 7.62
CA ALA A 61 -3.66 -10.25 9.01
C ALA A 61 -4.60 -10.98 10.00
N GLY A 62 -5.38 -11.98 9.53
CA GLY A 62 -6.25 -12.80 10.37
C GLY A 62 -7.57 -12.12 10.81
N LEU A 63 -8.00 -11.05 10.14
CA LEU A 63 -9.22 -10.31 10.49
C LEU A 63 -10.51 -10.89 9.90
N GLU A 64 -10.43 -11.79 8.92
CA GLU A 64 -11.58 -12.50 8.37
C GLU A 64 -11.50 -13.97 8.77
N ALA A 65 -12.51 -14.47 9.48
CA ALA A 65 -12.74 -15.91 9.62
C ALA A 65 -13.13 -16.50 8.26
N GLU A 66 -12.63 -17.69 7.97
CA GLU A 66 -12.77 -18.42 6.70
C GLU A 66 -14.23 -18.57 6.24
#